data_AF-A0A4S2HCQ3-F1
#
_entry.id   AF-A0A4S2HCQ3-F1
#
_cell.length_a   1.000
_cell.length_b   1.000
_cell.length_c   1.000
_cell.angle_alpha   90.00
_cell.angle_beta   90.00
_cell.angle_gamma   90.00
#
_symmetry.space_group_name_H-M   'P 1'
#
loop_
_entity.id
_entity.type
_entity.pdbx_description
1 polymer ?
#
loop_
_entity_poly.entity_id
_entity_poly.type
_entity_poly.pdbx_seq_one_letter_code
_entity_poly.pdbx_strand_id
1 'polypeptide(L)' 'MGYLIKSDVMGAIQEDRETSLMCYKGEKPIEDIINFCYDSVEREIDRLTQYRVENVTDSDTENKGK' A
#
# COMPACT_ATOMS: atom_id res chain seq x y z
N MET A 1 -3.85 15.52 8.95
CA MET A 1 -4.09 14.52 7.89
C MET A 1 -2.98 13.48 7.98
N GLY A 2 -3.30 12.24 8.30
CA GLY A 2 -2.34 11.14 8.23
C GLY A 2 -2.19 10.69 6.77
N TYR A 3 -0.96 10.42 6.33
CA TYR A 3 -0.70 9.83 5.04
C TYR A 3 -0.78 8.31 5.16
N LEU A 4 -1.35 7.64 4.16
CA LEU A 4 -1.29 6.19 4.09
C LEU A 4 0.11 5.77 3.63
N ILE A 5 0.68 4.79 4.32
CA ILE A 5 1.91 4.14 3.89
C ILE A 5 1.53 3.04 2.89
N LYS A 6 2.12 3.09 1.70
CA LYS A 6 1.84 2.18 0.58
C LYS A 6 2.04 0.73 0.96
N SER A 7 3.03 0.40 1.79
CA SER A 7 3.23 -0.96 2.31
C SER A 7 2.03 -1.45 3.11
N ASP A 8 1.45 -0.59 3.93
CA ASP A 8 0.33 -0.93 4.80
C ASP A 8 -0.93 -1.14 3.96
N VAL A 9 -1.13 -0.30 2.94
CA VAL A 9 -2.22 -0.45 1.98
C VAL A 9 -2.06 -1.75 1.17
N MET A 10 -0.86 -2.04 0.68
CA MET A 10 -0.58 -3.29 -0.05
C MET A 10 -0.83 -4.51 0.83
N GLY A 11 -0.41 -4.48 2.10
CA GLY A 11 -0.65 -5.55 3.06
C GLY A 11 -2.14 -5.79 3.32
N ALA A 12 -2.91 -4.72 3.56
CA ALA A 12 -4.36 -4.82 3.78
C ALA A 12 -5.09 -5.42 2.56
N ILE A 13 -4.67 -5.06 1.34
CA ILE A 13 -5.24 -5.58 0.11
C ILE A 13 -4.94 -7.08 -0.07
N GLN A 14 -3.74 -7.51 0.29
CA GLN A 14 -3.35 -8.92 0.22
C GLN A 14 -4.13 -9.77 1.23
N GLU A 15 -4.31 -9.29 2.46
CA GLU A 15 -5.13 -9.96 3.49
C GLU A 15 -6.60 -10.09 3.06
N ASP A 16 -7.16 -9.03 2.49
CA ASP A 16 -8.52 -9.02 1.97
C ASP A 16 -8.70 -9.97 0.77
N ARG A 17 -7.68 -10.06 -0.11
CA ARG A 17 -7.63 -11.05 -1.20
C ARG A 17 -7.68 -12.47 -0.67
N GLU A 18 -6.84 -12.80 0.31
CA GLU A 18 -6.81 -14.14 0.92
C GLU A 18 -8.17 -14.49 1.52
N THR A 19 -8.80 -13.55 2.23
CA THR A 19 -10.13 -13.72 2.81
C THR A 19 -11.18 -13.94 1.72
N SER A 20 -11.15 -13.16 0.65
CA SER A 20 -12.04 -13.30 -0.49
C SER A 20 -11.89 -14.66 -1.17
N LEU A 21 -10.65 -15.11 -1.43
CA LEU A 21 -10.39 -16.42 -2.04
C LEU A 21 -10.89 -17.57 -1.14
N MET A 22 -10.77 -17.45 0.18
CA MET A 22 -11.31 -18.46 1.10
C MET A 22 -12.83 -18.60 0.99
N CYS A 23 -13.56 -17.51 0.78
CA CYS A 23 -15.03 -17.53 0.62
C CYS A 23 -15.50 -18.25 -0.64
N TYR A 24 -14.69 -18.26 -1.71
CA TYR A 24 -15.04 -18.82 -3.02
C TYR A 24 -14.20 -20.05 -3.38
N LYS A 25 -13.64 -20.72 -2.37
CA LYS A 25 -12.74 -21.85 -2.57
C LYS A 25 -13.40 -22.97 -3.39
N GLY A 26 -12.78 -23.33 -4.51
CA GLY A 26 -13.25 -24.35 -5.45
C GLY A 26 -14.10 -23.79 -6.59
N GLU A 27 -14.46 -22.51 -6.57
CA GLU A 27 -15.18 -21.83 -7.64
C GLU A 27 -14.19 -21.16 -8.60
N LYS A 28 -13.48 -21.97 -9.38
CA LYS A 28 -12.33 -21.53 -10.18
C LYS A 28 -12.58 -20.27 -11.03
N PRO A 29 -13.72 -20.11 -11.74
CA PRO A 29 -13.99 -18.87 -12.48
C PRO A 29 -14.08 -17.62 -11.58
N ILE A 30 -14.60 -17.76 -10.36
CA ILE A 30 -14.70 -16.65 -9.41
C ILE A 30 -13.33 -16.34 -8.79
N GLU A 31 -12.57 -17.37 -8.42
CA GLU A 31 -11.20 -17.20 -7.94
C GLU A 31 -10.33 -16.45 -8.97
N ASP A 32 -10.46 -16.75 -10.26
CA ASP A 32 -9.73 -16.07 -11.32
C ASP A 32 -10.13 -14.60 -11.47
N ILE A 33 -11.41 -14.28 -11.32
CA ILE A 33 -11.92 -12.89 -11.31
C ILE A 33 -11.36 -12.13 -10.10
N ILE A 34 -11.39 -12.75 -8.90
CA ILE A 34 -10.84 -12.18 -7.67
C ILE A 34 -9.37 -11.84 -7.89
N ASN A 35 -8.57 -12.82 -8.32
CA ASN A 35 -7.14 -12.63 -8.57
C ASN A 35 -6.89 -11.50 -9.57
N PHE A 36 -7.61 -11.46 -10.69
CA PHE A 36 -7.48 -10.40 -11.68
C PHE A 36 -7.75 -9.00 -11.10
N CYS A 37 -8.82 -8.86 -10.31
CA CYS A 37 -9.19 -7.59 -9.69
C CYS A 37 -8.11 -7.10 -8.72
N TYR A 38 -7.65 -7.98 -7.81
CA TYR A 38 -6.59 -7.63 -6.85
C TYR A 38 -5.27 -7.34 -7.54
N ASP A 39 -4.85 -8.13 -8.53
CA ASP A 39 -3.62 -7.88 -9.31
C ASP A 39 -3.67 -6.51 -10.01
N SER A 40 -4.83 -6.12 -10.55
CA SER A 40 -4.99 -4.81 -11.17
C SER A 40 -4.86 -3.67 -10.15
N VAL A 41 -5.47 -3.80 -8.98
CA VAL A 41 -5.41 -2.78 -7.92
C VAL A 41 -3.99 -2.67 -7.34
N GLU A 42 -3.38 -3.81 -7.01
CA GLU A 42 -1.99 -3.90 -6.54
C GLU A 42 -1.03 -3.23 -7.52
N ARG A 43 -1.20 -3.47 -8.83
CA ARG A 43 -0.37 -2.83 -9.87
C ARG A 43 -0.55 -1.32 -9.93
N GLU A 44 -1.78 -0.81 -9.85
CA GLU A 44 -2.00 0.64 -9.89
C GLU A 44 -1.46 1.32 -8.63
N ILE A 45 -1.61 0.71 -7.45
CA ILE A 45 -1.02 1.20 -6.21
C ILE A 45 0.51 1.15 -6.27
N ASP A 46 1.07 0.10 -6.87
CA ASP A 46 2.52 -0.02 -7.01
C ASP A 46 3.11 1.14 -7.84
N ARG A 47 2.38 1.60 -8.85
CA ARG A 47 2.79 2.73 -9.68
C ARG A 47 2.65 4.09 -9.00
N LEU A 48 1.89 4.20 -7.91
CA LEU A 48 1.75 5.45 -7.17
C LEU A 48 3.04 5.78 -6.41
N THR A 49 3.49 7.02 -6.54
CA THR A 49 4.58 7.55 -5.73
C THR A 49 4.15 7.59 -4.26
N GLN A 50 4.91 6.95 -3.37
CA GLN A 50 4.72 7.15 -1.94
C GLN A 50 5.03 8.62 -1.63
N TYR A 51 4.06 9.35 -1.10
CA TYR A 51 4.32 10.66 -0.54
C TYR A 51 5.32 10.52 0.60
N ARG A 52 6.52 11.08 0.43
CA ARG A 52 7.48 11.31 1.49
C ARG A 52 7.39 12.79 1.82
N VAL A 53 7.15 13.13 3.09
CA VAL A 53 7.27 14.52 3.54
C VAL A 53 8.74 14.90 3.41
N GLU A 54 9.13 15.52 2.31
CA GLU A 54 10.37 16.29 2.24
C GLU A 54 10.11 17.56 3.06
N ASN A 55 10.33 17.48 4.37
CA ASN A 55 10.59 18.59 5.32
C ASN A 55 10.41 18.08 6.77
N VAL A 56 11.38 17.33 7.26
CA VAL A 56 11.95 17.67 8.57
C VAL A 56 13.31 18.26 8.23
N THR A 57 13.33 19.57 8.02
CA THR A 57 14.59 20.31 7.97
C THR A 57 15.19 20.22 9.38
N ASP A 58 16.10 19.27 9.59
CA ASP A 58 17.08 19.33 10.68
C ASP A 58 18.09 20.46 10.39
N SER A 59 17.58 21.69 10.26
CA SER A 59 18.38 22.90 10.12
C SER A 59 17.88 23.96 11.11
N ASP A 60 17.90 23.60 12.39
CA ASP A 60 17.86 24.54 13.51
C ASP A 60 18.75 24.03 14.66
N THR A 61 20.02 23.72 14.38
CA THR A 61 21.10 23.85 15.37
C THR A 61 22.43 24.21 14.70
N GLU A 62 22.46 25.33 13.97
CA GLU A 62 23.70 26.11 13.83
C GLU A 62 23.55 27.41 14.62
N ASN A 63 23.90 27.37 15.92
CA ASN A 63 24.57 28.50 16.56
C ASN A 63 25.22 28.12 17.90
N LYS A 64 26.46 27.63 17.85
CA LYS A 64 27.48 27.94 18.87
C LYS A 64 28.84 28.12 18.20
N GLY A 65 28.96 29.22 17.48
CA GLY A 65 30.24 29.91 17.31
C GLY A 65 30.34 31.02 18.35
N LYS A 66 31.00 30.74 19.47
CA LYS A 66 31.88 31.64 20.25
C LYS A 66 32.53 30.88 21.40
#